data_AF-A0A4Y6KPY7-F1
#
_entry.id   AF-A0A4Y6KPY7-F1
#
_cell.length_a   1.000
_cell.length_b   1.000
_cell.length_c   1.000
_cell.angle_alpha   90.00
_cell.angle_beta   90.00
_cell.angle_gamma   90.00
#
_symmetry.space_group_name_H-M   'P 1'
#
loop_
_entity.id
_entity.type
_entity.pdbx_description
1 polymer ?
#
loop_
_entity_poly.entity_id
_entity_poly.type
_entity_poly.pdbx_seq_one_letter_code
_entity_poly.pdbx_strand_id
1 'polypeptide(L)'
;MVVIVFRTRLRAGVDEAEMEQVGGRMYEIASAMPGFLSYKDYAAADGEFVSIVEFDSPEALAAWRDHPEHREIQQRGRERYFSEYRVQVCVPLREYSFTLDGGRVQHAG
;
A
#
# COMPACT_ATOMS: atom_id res chain seq x y z
N MET A 1 6.98 -11.13 -7.44
CA MET A 1 6.05 -10.20 -6.73
C MET A 1 6.74 -9.56 -5.54
N VAL A 2 6.37 -8.32 -5.24
CA VAL A 2 6.72 -7.59 -4.01
C VAL A 2 5.46 -7.09 -3.32
N VAL A 3 5.43 -7.20 -1.99
CA VAL A 3 4.32 -6.78 -1.13
C VAL A 3 4.81 -5.65 -0.23
N ILE A 4 4.05 -4.56 -0.21
CA ILE A 4 4.31 -3.39 0.61
C ILE A 4 3.28 -3.39 1.73
N VAL A 5 3.74 -3.34 2.97
CA VAL A 5 2.88 -3.14 4.14
C VAL A 5 3.22 -1.79 4.76
N PHE A 6 2.30 -0.84 4.62
CA PHE A 6 2.42 0.51 5.13
C PHE A 6 1.47 0.70 6.30
N ARG A 7 2.02 0.78 7.51
CA ARG A 7 1.27 1.04 8.74
C ARG A 7 1.42 2.49 9.14
N THR A 8 0.33 3.14 9.51
CA THR A 8 0.31 4.55 9.87
C THR A 8 -0.60 4.80 11.06
N ARG A 9 -0.28 5.86 11.82
CA ARG A 9 -1.24 6.54 12.70
C ARG A 9 -1.28 8.01 12.32
N LEU A 10 -2.48 8.58 12.36
CA LEU A 10 -2.71 9.98 12.01
C LEU A 10 -2.42 10.89 13.21
N ARG A 11 -2.00 12.12 12.94
CA ARG A 11 -1.96 13.17 13.96
C ARG A 11 -3.38 13.53 14.39
N ALA A 12 -3.51 14.01 15.63
CA ALA A 12 -4.77 14.52 16.13
C ALA A 12 -5.29 15.67 15.25
N GLY A 13 -6.58 15.63 14.92
CA GLY A 13 -7.27 16.67 14.13
C GLY A 13 -7.10 16.57 12.62
N VAL A 14 -6.45 15.52 12.10
CA VAL A 14 -6.46 15.22 10.67
C VAL A 14 -7.87 14.76 10.28
N ASP A 15 -8.40 15.33 9.19
CA ASP A 15 -9.70 14.96 8.65
C ASP A 15 -9.62 13.60 7.93
N GLU A 16 -10.47 12.67 8.32
CA GLU A 16 -10.56 11.34 7.72
C GLU A 16 -10.97 11.42 6.24
N ALA A 17 -11.83 12.37 5.87
CA ALA A 17 -12.25 12.56 4.48
C ALA A 17 -11.10 13.08 3.60
N GLU A 18 -10.22 13.94 4.16
CA GLU A 18 -9.00 14.36 3.47
C GLU A 18 -8.08 13.14 3.25
N MET A 19 -7.94 12.28 4.26
CA MET A 19 -7.10 11.08 4.15
C MET A 19 -7.66 10.07 3.15
N GLU A 20 -8.98 9.91 3.07
CA GLU A 20 -9.62 9.08 2.04
C GLU A 20 -9.32 9.58 0.63
N GLN A 21 -9.34 10.90 0.41
CA GLN A 21 -8.97 11.50 -0.88
C GLN A 21 -7.48 11.29 -1.21
N VAL A 22 -6.59 11.46 -0.23
CA VAL A 22 -5.16 11.19 -0.40
C VAL A 22 -4.93 9.72 -0.74
N GLY A 23 -5.58 8.79 -0.03
CA GLY A 23 -5.53 7.36 -0.30
C GLY A 23 -6.05 7.01 -1.69
N GLY A 24 -7.20 7.57 -2.08
CA GLY A 24 -7.79 7.41 -3.41
C GLY A 24 -6.84 7.85 -4.53
N ARG A 25 -6.15 8.98 -4.34
CA ARG A 25 -5.14 9.43 -5.32
C ARG A 25 -3.93 8.49 -5.38
N MET A 26 -3.50 7.92 -4.25
CA MET A 26 -2.44 6.91 -4.23
C MET A 26 -2.84 5.62 -4.92
N TYR A 27 -4.09 5.20 -4.76
CA TYR A 27 -4.66 4.09 -5.52
C TYR A 27 -4.65 4.37 -7.03
N GLU A 28 -5.13 5.55 -7.46
CA GLU A 28 -5.15 5.92 -8.88
C GLU A 28 -3.75 5.86 -9.52
N ILE A 29 -2.75 6.46 -8.87
CA ILE A 29 -1.38 6.45 -9.38
C ILE A 29 -0.83 5.01 -9.40
N ALA A 30 -0.99 4.25 -8.32
CA ALA A 30 -0.48 2.88 -8.25
C ALA A 30 -1.12 1.99 -9.32
N SER A 31 -2.45 2.06 -9.46
CA SER A 31 -3.21 1.22 -10.39
C SER A 31 -2.93 1.51 -11.87
N ALA A 32 -2.44 2.70 -12.19
CA ALA A 32 -2.00 3.07 -13.53
C ALA A 32 -0.57 2.60 -13.87
N MET A 33 0.21 2.14 -12.89
CA MET A 33 1.59 1.71 -13.14
C MET A 33 1.65 0.32 -13.78
N PRO A 34 2.56 0.10 -14.75
CA PRO A 34 2.91 -1.24 -15.20
C PRO A 34 3.34 -2.11 -14.01
N GLY A 35 2.83 -3.34 -13.96
CA GLY A 35 3.15 -4.30 -12.90
C GLY A 35 2.35 -4.13 -11.61
N PHE A 36 1.35 -3.24 -11.57
CA PHE A 36 0.39 -3.18 -10.46
C PHE A 36 -0.42 -4.47 -10.33
N LEU A 37 -0.54 -5.00 -9.12
CA LEU A 37 -1.36 -6.19 -8.82
C LEU A 37 -2.55 -5.86 -7.91
N SER A 38 -2.31 -5.18 -6.79
CA SER A 38 -3.38 -4.82 -5.86
C SER A 38 -3.01 -3.65 -4.94
N TYR A 39 -4.02 -2.98 -4.39
CA TYR A 39 -3.91 -1.98 -3.32
C TYR A 39 -5.17 -2.10 -2.47
N LYS A 40 -5.01 -2.34 -1.17
CA LYS A 40 -6.11 -2.35 -0.20
C LYS A 40 -5.75 -1.61 1.07
N ASP A 41 -6.69 -0.81 1.56
CA ASP A 41 -6.61 -0.14 2.85
C ASP A 41 -7.45 -0.84 3.91
N TYR A 42 -6.95 -0.84 5.14
CA TYR A 42 -7.60 -1.39 6.31
C TYR A 42 -7.45 -0.43 7.48
N ALA A 43 -8.50 -0.32 8.30
CA ALA A 43 -8.47 0.40 9.56
C ALA A 43 -8.62 -0.59 10.71
N ALA A 44 -7.76 -0.46 11.72
CA ALA A 44 -7.83 -1.22 12.96
C ALA A 44 -8.53 -0.40 14.06
N ALA A 45 -9.16 -1.11 15.01
CA ALA A 45 -9.90 -0.47 16.09
C ALA A 45 -9.03 0.35 17.07
N ASP A 46 -7.71 0.15 17.06
CA ASP A 46 -6.75 0.91 17.85
C ASP A 46 -6.27 2.21 17.16
N GLY A 47 -6.87 2.55 16.02
CA GLY A 47 -6.54 3.74 15.23
C GLY A 47 -5.35 3.56 14.26
N GLU A 48 -4.84 2.34 14.10
CA GLU A 48 -3.86 2.04 13.04
C GLU A 48 -4.53 1.92 11.67
N PHE A 49 -3.95 2.55 10.65
CA PHE A 49 -4.30 2.31 9.26
C PHE A 49 -3.20 1.51 8.56
N VAL A 50 -3.60 0.53 7.76
CA VAL A 50 -2.69 -0.35 7.02
C VAL A 50 -3.06 -0.34 5.54
N SER A 51 -2.14 0.11 4.70
CA SER A 51 -2.21 -0.11 3.25
C SER A 51 -1.36 -1.33 2.89
N ILE A 52 -1.94 -2.26 2.16
CA ILE A 52 -1.23 -3.40 1.53
C ILE A 52 -1.25 -3.17 0.02
N VAL A 53 -0.07 -3.02 -0.57
CA VAL A 53 0.09 -2.77 -2.01
C VAL A 53 0.98 -3.86 -2.60
N GLU A 54 0.64 -4.37 -3.77
CA GLU A 54 1.34 -5.47 -4.44
C GLU A 54 1.73 -5.05 -5.86
N PHE A 55 2.99 -5.32 -6.20
CA PHE A 55 3.52 -5.17 -7.56
C PHE A 55 4.18 -6.47 -8.01
N ASP A 56 4.19 -6.74 -9.31
CA ASP A 56 4.80 -7.95 -9.87
C ASP A 56 6.32 -8.01 -9.65
N SER A 57 6.95 -6.85 -9.49
CA SER A 57 8.41 -6.68 -9.46
C SER A 57 8.85 -5.51 -8.57
N PRO A 58 10.06 -5.59 -7.97
CA PRO A 58 10.69 -4.47 -7.27
C PRO A 58 10.87 -3.22 -8.16
N GLU A 59 11.07 -3.41 -9.47
CA GLU A 59 11.22 -2.33 -10.45
C GLU A 59 9.92 -1.54 -10.62
N ALA A 60 8.77 -2.22 -10.74
CA ALA A 60 7.45 -1.58 -10.77
C ALA A 60 7.16 -0.79 -9.49
N LEU A 61 7.51 -1.36 -8.31
CA LEU A 61 7.44 -0.64 -7.04
C LEU A 61 8.34 0.60 -7.04
N ALA A 62 9.57 0.51 -7.51
CA ALA A 62 10.49 1.64 -7.56
C ALA A 62 9.93 2.77 -8.45
N ALA A 63 9.34 2.43 -9.58
CA ALA A 63 8.68 3.40 -10.46
C ALA A 63 7.52 4.12 -9.72
N TRP A 64 6.70 3.38 -8.97
CA TRP A 64 5.64 3.97 -8.15
C TRP A 64 6.19 4.89 -7.05
N ARG A 65 7.21 4.44 -6.31
CA ARG A 65 7.90 5.25 -5.28
C ARG A 65 8.44 6.57 -5.84
N ASP A 66 8.97 6.53 -7.06
CA ASP A 66 9.64 7.68 -7.68
C ASP A 66 8.69 8.57 -8.49
N HIS A 67 7.41 8.20 -8.62
CA HIS A 67 6.41 9.05 -9.26
C HIS A 67 6.35 10.44 -8.58
N PRO A 68 6.43 11.55 -9.33
CA PRO A 68 6.57 12.90 -8.75
C PRO A 68 5.50 13.23 -7.70
N GLU A 69 4.24 12.98 -8.02
CA GLU A 69 3.12 13.26 -7.11
C GLU A 69 3.11 12.34 -5.88
N HIS A 70 3.59 11.10 -6.01
CA HIS A 70 3.72 10.20 -4.86
C HIS A 70 4.83 10.71 -3.92
N ARG A 71 5.94 11.23 -4.46
CA ARG A 71 7.00 11.86 -3.64
C ARG A 71 6.50 13.07 -2.87
N GLU A 72 5.68 13.91 -3.51
CA GLU A 72 5.03 15.06 -2.85
C GLU A 72 4.07 14.60 -1.74
N ILE A 73 3.29 13.55 -1.96
CA ILE A 73 2.39 12.99 -0.94
C ILE A 73 3.17 12.37 0.22
N GLN A 74 4.27 11.66 -0.03
CA GLN A 74 5.14 11.16 1.05
C GLN A 74 5.73 12.28 1.90
N GLN A 75 6.10 13.41 1.28
CA GLN A 75 6.56 14.58 2.00
C GLN A 75 5.45 15.18 2.86
N ARG A 76 4.27 15.45 2.26
CA ARG A 76 3.09 15.97 2.99
C ARG A 76 2.67 15.04 4.13
N GLY A 77 2.75 13.72 3.92
CA GLY A 77 2.52 12.71 4.94
C GLY A 77 3.36 12.92 6.20
N ARG A 78 4.68 13.11 6.03
CA ARG A 78 5.59 13.40 7.15
C ARG A 78 5.32 14.75 7.81
N GLU A 79 4.98 15.75 7.03
CA GLU A 79 4.83 17.13 7.52
C GLU A 79 3.50 17.36 8.24
N ARG A 80 2.41 16.72 7.76
CA ARG A 80 1.03 17.07 8.13
C ARG A 80 0.21 15.91 8.66
N TYR A 81 0.27 14.74 8.03
CA TYR A 81 -0.74 13.69 8.25
C TYR A 81 -0.35 12.69 9.34
N PHE A 82 0.87 12.17 9.31
CA PHE A 82 1.25 11.03 10.14
C PHE A 82 1.90 11.47 11.45
N SER A 83 1.44 10.89 12.55
CA SER A 83 2.16 10.94 13.84
C SER A 83 3.31 9.93 13.84
N GLU A 84 3.08 8.77 13.23
CA GLU A 84 4.07 7.72 12.99
C GLU A 84 3.69 6.90 11.76
N TYR A 85 4.69 6.27 11.15
CA TYR A 85 4.48 5.24 10.16
C TYR A 85 5.62 4.23 10.10
N ARG A 86 5.31 3.05 9.56
CA ARG A 86 6.28 2.00 9.26
C ARG A 86 5.96 1.38 7.90
N VAL A 87 6.93 1.40 6.99
CA VAL A 87 6.84 0.73 5.69
C VAL A 87 7.70 -0.54 5.74
N GLN A 88 7.15 -1.65 5.27
CA GLN A 88 7.89 -2.88 5.00
C GLN A 88 7.72 -3.25 3.54
N VAL A 89 8.83 -3.54 2.86
CA VAL A 89 8.84 -4.08 1.50
C VAL A 89 9.28 -5.53 1.60
N CYS A 90 8.42 -6.45 1.17
CA CYS A 90 8.54 -7.87 1.42
C CYS A 90 8.49 -8.65 0.10
N VAL A 91 9.33 -9.67 -0.01
CA VAL A 91 9.22 -10.70 -1.07
C VAL A 91 8.66 -11.96 -0.40
N PRO A 92 7.57 -12.55 -0.92
CA PRO A 92 7.01 -13.75 -0.32
C PRO A 92 7.99 -14.92 -0.46
N LEU A 93 8.29 -15.59 0.66
CA LEU A 93 9.05 -16.85 0.63
C LEU A 93 8.20 -18.03 0.12
N ARG A 94 6.87 -17.90 0.23
CA ARG A 94 5.90 -18.88 -0.21
C ARG A 94 4.56 -18.22 -0.45
N GLU A 95 3.90 -18.58 -1.54
CA GLU A 95 2.59 -18.04 -1.90
C GLU A 95 1.64 -19.15 -2.35
N TYR A 96 0.39 -19.12 -1.90
CA TYR A 96 -0.63 -20.08 -2.30
C TYR A 96 -2.01 -19.46 -2.16
N SER A 97 -2.94 -19.93 -2.97
CA SER A 97 -4.35 -19.53 -2.90
C SER A 97 -5.23 -20.76 -2.65
N PHE A 98 -6.46 -20.50 -2.21
CA PHE A 98 -7.49 -21.53 -2.07
C PHE A 98 -8.82 -20.95 -2.56
N THR A 99 -9.52 -21.72 -3.38
CA THR A 99 -10.95 -21.48 -3.66
C THR A 99 -11.72 -22.74 -3.28
N LEU A 100 -12.98 -22.58 -2.88
CA LEU A 100 -13.81 -23.72 -2.45
C LEU A 100 -13.89 -24.80 -3.54
N ASP A 101 -14.06 -24.38 -4.80
CA ASP A 101 -14.20 -25.28 -5.94
C ASP A 101 -12.86 -25.78 -6.51
N GLY A 102 -11.80 -24.97 -6.37
CA GLY A 102 -10.49 -25.23 -6.98
C GLY A 102 -9.46 -25.85 -6.05
N GLY A 103 -9.75 -25.93 -4.75
CA GLY A 103 -8.79 -26.39 -3.75
C GLY A 103 -7.59 -25.45 -3.62
N ARG A 104 -6.48 -25.98 -3.09
CA ARG A 104 -5.25 -25.20 -2.83
C ARG A 104 -4.33 -25.20 -4.05
N VAL A 105 -3.90 -24.03 -4.49
CA VAL A 105 -2.92 -23.84 -5.57
C VAL A 105 -1.68 -23.15 -5.02
N GLN A 106 -0.50 -23.72 -5.28
CA GLN A 106 0.79 -23.11 -4.94
C GLN A 106 1.23 -22.23 -6.11
N HIS A 107 1.55 -20.97 -5.84
CA HIS A 107 2.07 -20.04 -6.85
C HIS A 107 3.60 -20.11 -6.87
N ALA A 108 4.18 -19.96 -8.06
CA ALA A 108 5.63 -19.84 -8.23
C ALA A 108 6.07 -18.43 -7.80
N GLY A 109 7.13 -18.35 -7.00
CA GLY A 109 7.71 -17.10 -6.52
C GLY A 109 8.56 -16.39 -7.56
#